data_AF-A0A8T4LM66-F1
#
_entry.id   AF-A0A8T4LM66-F1
#
_cell.length_a   1.000
_cell.length_b   1.000
_cell.length_c   1.000
_cell.angle_alpha   90.00
_cell.angle_beta   90.00
_cell.angle_gamma   90.00
#
_symmetry.space_group_name_H-M   'P 1'
#
loop_
_entity.id
_entity.type
_entity.pdbx_description
1 polymer ?
#
loop_
_entity_poly.entity_id
_entity_poly.type
_entity_poly.pdbx_seq_one_letter_code
_entity_poly.pdbx_strand_id
1 'polypeptide(L)'
;MHKASVAVVFGREHETRRISAPHLRLIQGGLANHKPEPDERQINSARDKTAEFKRWLALFFIEKGNYRITDKGYEELAPSIQTQEIKEAVARRVEEMIREGRAEELYQNGYVDRPDKFDWRSREVRVEVIQKLIEVLGKSPREIIGDDFNNNGLSGLLVGYYKSSPYEALFEAGLVTQADEAYMRSRRHKQ
;
A
#
# COMPACT_ATOMS: atom_id res chain seq x y z
N MET A 1 18.71 21.77 -67.06
CA MET A 1 18.05 23.02 -67.47
C MET A 1 17.45 23.64 -66.20
N HIS A 2 18.10 24.66 -65.62
CA HIS A 2 17.68 26.09 -65.67
C HIS A 2 16.30 26.28 -65.00
N LYS A 3 16.04 27.03 -63.91
CA LYS A 3 16.59 28.27 -63.27
C LYS A 3 16.17 28.22 -61.77
N ALA A 4 16.95 28.57 -60.75
CA ALA A 4 17.59 29.84 -60.36
C ALA A 4 16.62 30.98 -59.96
N SER A 5 16.99 31.65 -58.85
CA SER A 5 16.67 33.05 -58.43
C SER A 5 15.44 33.18 -57.49
N VAL A 6 15.42 33.95 -56.39
CA VAL A 6 16.19 35.12 -55.92
C VAL A 6 16.17 35.19 -54.37
N ALA A 7 17.30 35.64 -53.80
CA ALA A 7 17.44 36.07 -52.41
C ALA A 7 17.07 37.56 -52.24
N VAL A 8 16.58 37.96 -51.05
CA VAL A 8 16.69 39.35 -50.58
C VAL A 8 17.23 39.35 -49.16
N VAL A 9 18.46 39.88 -49.06
CA VAL A 9 19.16 40.34 -47.86
C VAL A 9 18.99 41.86 -47.79
N PHE A 10 18.94 42.42 -46.59
CA PHE A 10 19.55 43.69 -46.10
C PHE A 10 18.70 44.24 -44.94
N GLY A 11 19.26 44.31 -43.72
CA GLY A 11 19.94 45.51 -43.17
C GLY A 11 18.97 46.18 -42.17
N ARG A 12 19.30 46.74 -41.01
CA ARG A 12 20.49 47.44 -40.49
C ARG A 12 20.24 47.68 -38.98
N GLU A 13 21.30 47.60 -38.17
CA GLU A 13 21.83 48.68 -37.32
C GLU A 13 21.32 48.77 -35.87
N HIS A 14 22.29 48.55 -34.98
CA HIS A 14 22.60 49.24 -33.73
C HIS A 14 21.51 50.06 -33.01
N GLU A 15 21.18 49.64 -31.79
CA GLU A 15 20.98 50.61 -30.71
C GLU A 15 21.51 50.06 -29.37
N THR A 16 22.69 50.54 -28.99
CA THR A 16 23.22 50.46 -27.64
C THR A 16 22.42 51.40 -26.73
N ARG A 17 21.46 50.85 -25.98
CA ARG A 17 20.90 51.52 -24.81
C ARG A 17 21.48 50.93 -23.54
N ARG A 18 22.47 51.64 -22.98
CA ARG A 18 22.81 51.55 -21.55
C ARG A 18 21.59 52.03 -20.77
N ILE A 19 20.88 51.10 -20.15
CA ILE A 19 19.85 51.43 -19.17
C ILE A 19 20.38 51.02 -17.80
N SER A 20 20.36 52.02 -16.93
CA SER A 20 20.79 52.07 -15.55
C SER A 20 20.49 50.81 -14.74
N ALA A 21 21.49 50.34 -14.00
CA ALA A 21 21.34 49.27 -13.01
C ALA A 21 20.54 49.77 -11.79
N PRO A 22 19.40 49.15 -11.44
CA PRO A 22 18.84 49.29 -10.11
C PRO A 22 19.51 48.27 -9.19
N HIS A 23 20.34 48.80 -8.30
CA HIS A 23 20.44 48.42 -6.90
C HIS A 23 20.25 46.93 -6.57
N LEU A 24 21.36 46.22 -6.41
CA LEU A 24 21.47 44.95 -5.69
C LEU A 24 20.89 45.10 -4.27
N ARG A 25 19.63 44.73 -4.08
CA ARG A 25 19.13 44.32 -2.76
C ARG A 25 19.58 42.89 -2.53
N LEU A 26 20.57 42.75 -1.65
CA LEU A 26 20.96 41.51 -1.01
C LEU A 26 19.75 40.99 -0.20
N ILE A 27 18.88 40.18 -0.83
CA ILE A 27 17.88 39.41 -0.09
C ILE A 27 18.62 38.19 0.46
N GLN A 28 19.13 38.31 1.68
CA GLN A 28 19.37 37.16 2.54
C GLN A 28 18.02 36.56 2.92
N GLY A 29 17.39 35.86 1.97
CA GLY A 29 16.23 35.02 2.21
C GLY A 29 16.74 33.62 2.44
N GLY A 30 16.88 33.24 3.71
CA GLY A 30 17.09 31.85 4.07
C GLY A 30 15.99 31.02 3.43
N LEU A 31 16.37 30.16 2.48
CA LEU A 31 15.56 29.05 2.01
C LEU A 31 15.40 28.10 3.20
N ALA A 32 14.45 28.44 4.08
CA ALA A 32 13.87 27.47 4.96
C ALA A 32 13.31 26.38 4.04
N ASN A 33 13.89 25.19 4.13
CA ASN A 33 13.34 23.95 3.59
C ASN A 33 11.98 23.71 4.25
N HIS A 34 10.95 24.46 3.84
CA HIS A 34 9.58 24.20 4.23
C HIS A 34 9.16 22.98 3.43
N LYS A 35 9.41 21.80 4.00
CA LYS A 35 8.76 20.57 3.59
C LYS A 35 7.25 20.85 3.66
N PRO A 36 6.50 20.79 2.55
CA PRO A 36 5.07 21.03 2.60
C PRO A 36 4.47 20.01 3.56
N GLU A 37 3.77 20.50 4.59
CA GLU A 37 2.99 19.60 5.43
C GLU A 37 1.91 18.94 4.56
N PRO A 38 1.74 17.61 4.67
CA PRO A 38 0.73 16.92 3.90
C PRO A 38 -0.66 17.45 4.27
N ASP A 39 -1.46 17.77 3.26
CA ASP A 39 -2.87 18.16 3.40
C ASP A 39 -3.62 17.13 4.26
N GLU A 40 -4.32 17.58 5.30
CA GLU A 40 -5.11 16.73 6.21
C GLU A 40 -6.07 15.79 5.45
N ARG A 41 -6.56 16.21 4.28
CA ARG A 41 -7.40 15.37 3.41
C ARG A 41 -6.66 14.13 2.90
N GLN A 42 -5.37 14.27 2.58
CA GLN A 42 -4.52 13.15 2.13
C GLN A 42 -4.21 12.19 3.29
N ILE A 43 -4.02 12.72 4.50
CA ILE A 43 -3.77 11.91 5.71
C ILE A 43 -4.98 11.04 6.05
N ASN A 44 -6.19 11.61 6.00
CA ASN A 44 -7.42 10.87 6.27
C ASN A 44 -7.68 9.80 5.20
N SER A 45 -7.51 10.12 3.92
CA SER A 45 -7.64 9.14 2.83
C SER A 45 -6.65 7.96 2.95
N ALA A 46 -5.40 8.22 3.36
CA ALA A 46 -4.40 7.17 3.56
C ALA A 46 -4.73 6.26 4.77
N ARG A 47 -5.29 6.83 5.83
CA ARG A 47 -5.78 6.07 6.99
C ARG A 47 -6.94 5.15 6.61
N ASP A 48 -7.88 5.65 5.80
CA ASP A 48 -9.04 4.88 5.34
C ASP A 48 -8.60 3.66 4.52
N LYS A 49 -7.67 3.86 3.57
CA LYS A 49 -7.09 2.76 2.77
C LYS A 49 -6.35 1.72 3.60
N THR A 50 -5.63 2.16 4.64
CA THR A 50 -4.95 1.23 5.56
C THR A 50 -5.95 0.40 6.36
N ALA A 51 -7.04 1.02 6.81
CA ALA A 51 -8.11 0.32 7.52
C ALA A 51 -8.84 -0.67 6.60
N GLU A 52 -9.14 -0.26 5.36
CA GLU A 52 -9.72 -1.10 4.32
C GLU A 52 -8.86 -2.34 4.07
N PHE A 53 -7.56 -2.17 3.84
CA PHE A 53 -6.66 -3.30 3.61
C PHE A 53 -6.61 -4.25 4.83
N LYS A 54 -6.49 -3.72 6.05
CA LYS A 54 -6.46 -4.53 7.28
C LYS A 54 -7.78 -5.26 7.54
N ARG A 55 -8.90 -4.71 7.10
CA ARG A 55 -10.21 -5.35 7.17
C ARG A 55 -10.28 -6.48 6.16
N TRP A 56 -9.95 -6.19 4.89
CA TRP A 56 -9.86 -7.21 3.85
C TRP A 56 -8.93 -8.36 4.24
N LEU A 57 -7.75 -8.05 4.80
CA LEU A 57 -6.79 -9.06 5.24
C LEU A 57 -7.35 -9.98 6.33
N ALA A 58 -8.11 -9.44 7.29
CA ALA A 58 -8.76 -10.24 8.31
C ALA A 58 -9.79 -11.20 7.70
N LEU A 59 -10.65 -10.68 6.81
CA LEU A 59 -11.67 -11.49 6.12
C LEU A 59 -11.04 -12.57 5.25
N PHE A 60 -10.01 -12.23 4.49
CA PHE A 60 -9.28 -13.15 3.63
C PHE A 60 -8.76 -14.37 4.43
N PHE A 61 -8.20 -14.15 5.61
CA PHE A 61 -7.72 -15.25 6.44
C PHE A 61 -8.84 -16.01 7.19
N ILE A 62 -9.94 -15.34 7.52
CA ILE A 62 -11.15 -16.00 8.03
C ILE A 62 -11.69 -16.99 6.97
N GLU A 63 -11.81 -16.55 5.72
CA GLU A 63 -12.28 -17.38 4.60
C GLU A 63 -11.38 -18.60 4.34
N LYS A 64 -10.08 -18.47 4.61
CA LYS A 64 -9.10 -19.57 4.50
C LYS A 64 -9.08 -20.51 5.72
N GLY A 65 -9.94 -20.29 6.71
CA GLY A 65 -10.02 -21.12 7.92
C GLY A 65 -9.01 -20.77 9.01
N ASN A 66 -8.29 -19.64 8.88
CA ASN A 66 -7.29 -19.23 9.85
C ASN A 66 -7.90 -18.23 10.86
N TYR A 67 -8.72 -18.74 11.76
CA TYR A 67 -9.38 -17.95 12.80
C TYR A 67 -9.55 -18.77 14.08
N ARG A 68 -9.83 -18.08 15.20
CA ARG A 68 -10.22 -18.70 16.46
C ARG A 68 -11.61 -18.22 16.84
N ILE A 69 -12.49 -19.14 17.22
CA ILE A 69 -13.81 -18.81 17.76
C ILE A 69 -13.64 -18.31 19.20
N THR A 70 -14.26 -17.18 19.52
CA THR A 70 -14.21 -16.57 20.86
C THR A 70 -15.22 -17.20 21.81
N ASP A 71 -15.10 -16.97 23.11
CA ASP A 71 -16.09 -17.41 24.10
C ASP A 71 -17.49 -16.88 23.75
N LYS A 72 -17.58 -15.61 23.32
CA LYS A 72 -18.82 -15.01 22.82
C LYS A 72 -19.35 -15.73 21.57
N GLY A 73 -18.47 -16.12 20.65
CA GLY A 73 -18.84 -16.93 19.49
C GLY A 73 -19.45 -18.27 19.90
N TYR A 74 -18.89 -18.94 20.91
CA TYR A 74 -19.45 -20.18 21.43
C TYR A 74 -20.82 -19.99 22.11
N GLU A 75 -20.98 -18.91 22.87
CA GLU A 75 -22.23 -18.60 23.59
C GLU A 75 -23.38 -18.21 22.65
N GLU A 76 -23.12 -17.37 21.65
CA GLU A 76 -24.18 -16.77 20.83
C GLU A 76 -24.50 -17.53 19.55
N LEU A 77 -23.54 -18.29 18.98
CA LEU A 77 -23.78 -19.02 17.73
C LEU A 77 -24.43 -20.40 17.95
N ALA A 78 -24.47 -20.90 19.19
CA ALA A 78 -25.09 -22.18 19.54
C ALA A 78 -25.72 -22.20 20.94
N PRO A 79 -26.70 -21.32 21.24
CA PRO A 79 -27.23 -21.13 22.60
C PRO A 79 -28.04 -22.30 23.16
N SER A 80 -28.32 -23.35 22.36
CA SER A 80 -29.23 -24.46 22.71
C SER A 80 -28.59 -25.85 22.66
N ILE A 81 -27.26 -25.95 22.56
CA ILE A 81 -26.55 -27.21 22.32
C ILE A 81 -25.78 -27.64 23.60
N GLN A 82 -25.74 -28.95 23.88
CA GLN A 82 -25.00 -29.49 25.02
C GLN A 82 -23.48 -29.38 24.82
N THR A 83 -22.73 -29.19 25.90
CA THR A 83 -21.30 -28.81 25.93
C THR A 83 -20.38 -29.61 25.00
N GLN A 84 -20.69 -30.88 24.76
CA GLN A 84 -19.87 -31.76 23.91
C GLN A 84 -20.03 -31.50 22.40
N GLU A 85 -21.19 -30.98 21.96
CA GLU A 85 -21.53 -30.76 20.56
C GLU A 85 -21.43 -29.27 20.15
N ILE A 86 -21.31 -28.36 21.12
CA ILE A 86 -21.23 -26.89 20.89
C ILE A 86 -20.10 -26.56 19.91
N LYS A 87 -18.93 -27.19 20.04
CA LYS A 87 -17.77 -26.86 19.19
C LYS A 87 -18.03 -27.13 17.71
N GLU A 88 -18.58 -28.29 17.39
CA GLU A 88 -18.87 -28.67 16.01
C GLU A 88 -20.02 -27.84 15.43
N ALA A 89 -21.04 -27.55 16.24
CA ALA A 89 -22.16 -26.73 15.80
C ALA A 89 -21.73 -25.28 15.51
N VAL A 90 -20.90 -24.69 16.39
CA VAL A 90 -20.38 -23.33 16.19
C VAL A 90 -19.43 -23.29 15.00
N ALA A 91 -18.56 -24.29 14.84
CA ALA A 91 -17.70 -24.39 13.65
C ALA A 91 -18.52 -24.46 12.35
N ARG A 92 -19.55 -25.32 12.29
CA ARG A 92 -20.46 -25.39 11.14
C ARG A 92 -21.17 -24.07 10.87
N ARG A 93 -21.61 -23.37 11.92
CA ARG A 93 -22.29 -22.07 11.79
C ARG A 93 -21.35 -21.00 11.25
N VAL A 94 -20.09 -20.98 11.71
CA VAL A 94 -19.06 -20.09 11.20
C VAL A 94 -18.77 -20.38 9.72
N GLU A 95 -18.59 -21.64 9.33
CA GLU A 95 -18.39 -22.04 7.93
C GLU A 95 -19.57 -21.65 7.03
N GLU A 96 -20.80 -21.81 7.52
CA GLU A 96 -22.01 -21.39 6.83
C GLU A 96 -22.04 -19.88 6.62
N MET A 97 -21.78 -19.09 7.68
CA MET A 97 -21.71 -17.63 7.56
C MET A 97 -20.60 -17.18 6.60
N ILE A 98 -19.45 -17.83 6.60
CA ILE A 98 -18.38 -17.57 5.61
C ILE A 98 -18.88 -17.85 4.20
N ARG A 99 -19.53 -18.99 3.97
CA ARG A 99 -20.09 -19.38 2.67
C ARG A 99 -21.17 -18.40 2.18
N GLU A 100 -21.93 -17.82 3.10
CA GLU A 100 -22.93 -16.78 2.84
C GLU A 100 -22.33 -15.38 2.60
N GLY A 101 -21.00 -15.22 2.67
CA GLY A 101 -20.34 -13.91 2.54
C GLY A 101 -20.48 -13.01 3.78
N ARG A 102 -20.85 -13.60 4.93
CA ARG A 102 -21.06 -12.90 6.20
C ARG A 102 -19.85 -12.98 7.13
N ALA A 103 -18.65 -13.16 6.57
CA ALA A 103 -17.39 -13.16 7.32
C ALA A 103 -17.18 -11.85 8.09
N GLU A 104 -17.70 -10.73 7.55
CA GLU A 104 -17.68 -9.45 8.24
C GLU A 104 -18.46 -9.47 9.55
N GLU A 105 -19.62 -10.12 9.58
CA GLU A 105 -20.44 -10.17 10.79
C GLU A 105 -19.76 -10.99 11.88
N LEU A 106 -19.05 -12.06 11.51
CA LEU A 106 -18.23 -12.83 12.44
C LEU A 106 -17.18 -11.93 13.11
N TYR A 107 -16.53 -11.08 12.31
CA TYR A 107 -15.49 -10.18 12.77
C TYR A 107 -16.05 -9.03 13.62
N GLN A 108 -17.10 -8.33 13.15
CA GLN A 108 -17.68 -7.18 13.83
C GLN A 108 -18.34 -7.54 15.16
N ASN A 109 -18.99 -8.69 15.24
CA ASN A 109 -19.63 -9.14 16.47
C ASN A 109 -18.64 -9.77 17.46
N GLY A 110 -17.39 -9.96 17.05
CA GLY A 110 -16.35 -10.59 17.86
C GLY A 110 -16.59 -12.09 18.08
N TYR A 111 -17.24 -12.76 17.13
CA TYR A 111 -17.44 -14.23 17.16
C TYR A 111 -16.18 -14.99 16.80
N VAL A 112 -15.36 -14.38 15.95
CA VAL A 112 -14.02 -14.87 15.65
C VAL A 112 -13.01 -13.79 15.98
N ASP A 113 -11.87 -14.21 16.55
CA ASP A 113 -10.74 -13.34 16.74
C ASP A 113 -10.09 -12.99 15.41
N ARG A 114 -9.47 -11.82 15.39
CA ARG A 114 -8.53 -11.48 14.32
C ARG A 114 -7.42 -12.53 14.33
N PRO A 115 -6.95 -13.02 13.17
CA PRO A 115 -5.92 -14.05 13.15
C PRO A 115 -4.68 -13.55 13.90
N ASP A 116 -4.33 -14.20 15.00
CA ASP A 116 -3.15 -13.85 15.81
C ASP A 116 -1.86 -13.98 14.99
N LYS A 117 -1.87 -14.91 14.02
CA LYS A 117 -0.79 -15.14 13.06
C LYS A 117 -1.38 -15.48 11.69
N PHE A 118 -0.94 -14.73 10.70
CA PHE A 118 -1.15 -15.07 9.30
C PHE A 118 -0.18 -16.18 8.88
N ASP A 119 -0.69 -17.26 8.30
CA ASP A 119 0.16 -18.30 7.70
C ASP A 119 0.65 -17.84 6.32
N TRP A 120 1.93 -17.49 6.24
CA TRP A 120 2.59 -17.00 5.04
C TRP A 120 3.31 -18.10 4.25
N ARG A 121 3.17 -19.39 4.62
CA ARG A 121 3.88 -20.50 3.95
C ARG A 121 3.48 -20.64 2.49
N SER A 122 2.19 -20.49 2.18
CA SER A 122 1.71 -20.54 0.79
C SER A 122 2.21 -19.33 0.02
N ARG A 123 2.92 -19.60 -1.08
CA ARG A 123 3.39 -18.57 -1.99
C ARG A 123 2.23 -17.80 -2.62
N GLU A 124 1.18 -18.51 -2.98
CA GLU A 124 -0.03 -17.97 -3.62
C GLU A 124 -0.69 -16.93 -2.70
N VAL A 125 -0.83 -17.27 -1.40
CA VAL A 125 -1.33 -16.34 -0.37
C VAL A 125 -0.46 -15.08 -0.28
N ARG A 126 0.87 -15.23 -0.25
CA ARG A 126 1.76 -14.06 -0.20
C ARG A 126 1.58 -13.16 -1.41
N VAL A 127 1.58 -13.73 -2.61
CA VAL A 127 1.42 -12.99 -3.88
C VAL A 127 0.09 -12.25 -3.92
N GLU A 128 -1.01 -12.91 -3.56
CA GLU A 128 -2.35 -12.32 -3.56
C GLU A 128 -2.45 -11.13 -2.58
N VAL A 129 -1.92 -11.30 -1.37
CA VAL A 129 -1.90 -10.23 -0.35
C VAL A 129 -1.04 -9.04 -0.79
N ILE A 130 0.10 -9.29 -1.43
CA ILE A 130 0.97 -8.23 -1.96
C ILE A 130 0.27 -7.47 -3.09
N GLN A 131 -0.36 -8.18 -4.03
CA GLN A 131 -1.11 -7.54 -5.12
C GLN A 131 -2.25 -6.68 -4.59
N LYS A 132 -3.00 -7.18 -3.60
CA LYS A 132 -4.08 -6.42 -2.98
C LYS A 132 -3.60 -5.18 -2.24
N LEU A 133 -2.43 -5.24 -1.61
CA LEU A 133 -1.82 -4.06 -0.98
C LEU A 133 -1.60 -2.95 -2.01
N ILE A 134 -1.07 -3.28 -3.19
CA ILE A 134 -0.82 -2.31 -4.26
C ILE A 134 -2.12 -1.69 -4.74
N GLU A 135 -3.12 -2.53 -4.99
CA GLU A 135 -4.44 -2.11 -5.45
C GLU A 135 -5.07 -1.09 -4.50
N VAL A 136 -5.12 -1.40 -3.20
CA VAL A 136 -5.74 -0.52 -2.20
C VAL A 136 -4.95 0.77 -2.00
N LEU A 137 -3.62 0.69 -1.93
CA LEU A 137 -2.79 1.89 -1.77
C LEU A 137 -2.86 2.79 -3.02
N GLY A 138 -3.06 2.22 -4.21
CA GLY A 138 -3.05 2.95 -5.48
C GLY A 138 -1.68 3.55 -5.80
N LYS A 139 -0.61 2.98 -5.24
CA LYS A 139 0.78 3.38 -5.47
C LYS A 139 1.38 2.55 -6.60
N SER A 140 2.36 3.09 -7.32
CA SER A 140 3.16 2.27 -8.23
C SER A 140 3.96 1.23 -7.43
N PRO A 141 4.14 -0.01 -7.92
CA PRO A 141 4.98 -1.00 -7.24
C PRO A 141 6.39 -0.48 -6.90
N ARG A 142 6.97 0.36 -7.75
CA ARG A 142 8.30 0.98 -7.54
C ARG A 142 8.32 2.02 -6.41
N GLU A 143 7.16 2.49 -5.96
CA GLU A 143 7.01 3.47 -4.90
C GLU A 143 6.75 2.85 -3.53
N ILE A 144 6.47 1.56 -3.50
CA ILE A 144 6.21 0.82 -2.27
C ILE A 144 7.48 0.64 -1.48
N ILE A 145 7.39 0.95 -0.18
CA ILE A 145 8.49 0.83 0.77
C ILE A 145 8.13 -0.06 1.96
N GLY A 146 9.09 -0.33 2.85
CA GLY A 146 8.88 -1.18 4.02
C GLY A 146 7.76 -0.68 4.94
N ASP A 147 7.62 0.64 5.07
CA ASP A 147 6.57 1.24 5.90
C ASP A 147 5.17 0.95 5.37
N ASP A 148 5.00 0.81 4.05
CA ASP A 148 3.71 0.43 3.48
C ASP A 148 3.29 -0.96 3.95
N PHE A 149 4.22 -1.92 4.02
CA PHE A 149 3.95 -3.24 4.58
C PHE A 149 3.70 -3.18 6.09
N ASN A 150 4.57 -2.50 6.83
CA ASN A 150 4.50 -2.43 8.29
C ASN A 150 3.19 -1.79 8.77
N ASN A 151 2.83 -0.64 8.18
CA ASN A 151 1.60 0.08 8.53
C ASN A 151 0.34 -0.71 8.19
N ASN A 152 0.43 -1.69 7.28
CA ASN A 152 -0.65 -2.57 6.85
C ASN A 152 -0.61 -3.97 7.49
N GLY A 153 0.21 -4.18 8.53
CA GLY A 153 0.23 -5.45 9.28
C GLY A 153 0.98 -6.59 8.60
N LEU A 154 1.81 -6.28 7.59
CA LEU A 154 2.60 -7.25 6.83
C LEU A 154 4.09 -7.29 7.25
N SER A 155 4.42 -6.78 8.45
CA SER A 155 5.78 -6.83 8.97
C SER A 155 6.28 -8.27 9.11
N GLY A 156 5.44 -9.17 9.63
CA GLY A 156 5.75 -10.59 9.78
C GLY A 156 6.01 -11.30 8.44
N LEU A 157 5.28 -10.90 7.39
CA LEU A 157 5.50 -11.37 6.03
C LEU A 157 6.90 -10.98 5.52
N LEU A 158 7.24 -9.69 5.62
CA LEU A 158 8.54 -9.18 5.18
C LEU A 158 9.72 -9.78 5.94
N VAL A 159 9.64 -9.83 7.26
CA VAL A 159 10.71 -10.36 8.11
C VAL A 159 10.88 -11.86 7.89
N GLY A 160 9.77 -12.60 7.84
CA GLY A 160 9.80 -14.06 7.77
C GLY A 160 10.22 -14.62 6.41
N TYR A 161 9.85 -13.97 5.31
CA TYR A 161 9.96 -14.56 3.97
C TYR A 161 10.81 -13.76 2.98
N TYR A 162 11.05 -12.48 3.25
CA TYR A 162 11.71 -11.59 2.29
C TYR A 162 12.89 -10.81 2.89
N LYS A 163 13.47 -11.28 4.02
CA LYS A 163 14.62 -10.64 4.68
C LYS A 163 14.42 -9.13 4.89
N SER A 164 13.18 -8.72 5.21
CA SER A 164 12.78 -7.31 5.33
C SER A 164 12.98 -6.49 4.04
N SER A 165 12.86 -7.09 2.86
CA SER A 165 13.05 -6.49 1.55
C SER A 165 11.71 -6.35 0.80
N PRO A 166 11.16 -5.13 0.69
CA PRO A 166 9.98 -4.87 -0.15
C PRO A 166 10.20 -5.29 -1.61
N TYR A 167 11.42 -5.11 -2.13
CA TYR A 167 11.76 -5.51 -3.49
C TYR A 167 11.59 -7.02 -3.71
N GLU A 168 12.06 -7.86 -2.78
CA GLU A 168 11.93 -9.33 -2.93
C GLU A 168 10.46 -9.77 -2.93
N ALA A 169 9.63 -9.14 -2.09
CA ALA A 169 8.19 -9.38 -2.05
C ALA A 169 7.51 -9.01 -3.38
N LEU A 170 7.78 -7.81 -3.90
CA LEU A 170 7.20 -7.33 -5.15
C LEU A 170 7.70 -8.09 -6.38
N PHE A 171 8.96 -8.53 -6.35
CA PHE A 171 9.55 -9.36 -7.39
C PHE A 171 8.89 -10.75 -7.42
N GLU A 172 8.67 -11.39 -6.26
CA GLU A 172 7.94 -12.66 -6.19
C GLU A 172 6.51 -12.54 -6.74
N ALA A 173 5.85 -11.41 -6.49
CA ALA A 173 4.51 -11.11 -6.99
C ALA A 173 4.46 -10.72 -8.48
N GLY A 174 5.62 -10.64 -9.16
CA GLY A 174 5.70 -10.27 -10.57
C GLY A 174 5.39 -8.80 -10.87
N LEU A 175 5.47 -7.92 -9.86
CA LEU A 175 5.11 -6.51 -9.95
C LEU A 175 6.31 -5.61 -10.29
N VAL A 176 7.51 -6.13 -10.12
CA VAL A 176 8.78 -5.48 -10.49
C VAL A 176 9.72 -6.51 -11.11
N THR A 177 10.75 -6.02 -11.79
CA THR A 177 11.77 -6.80 -12.48
C THR A 177 13.15 -6.60 -11.86
N GLN A 178 14.12 -7.40 -12.28
CA GLN A 178 15.51 -7.23 -11.83
C GLN A 178 16.09 -5.85 -12.19
N ALA A 179 15.63 -5.23 -13.28
CA ALA A 179 16.05 -3.89 -13.66
C ALA A 179 15.63 -2.82 -12.63
N ASP A 180 14.62 -3.10 -11.82
CA ASP A 180 14.09 -2.19 -10.80
C ASP A 180 14.89 -2.26 -9.48
N GLU A 181 15.71 -3.30 -9.28
CA GLU A 181 16.37 -3.57 -8.01
C GLU A 181 17.26 -2.41 -7.56
N ALA A 182 18.14 -1.95 -8.44
CA ALA A 182 19.09 -0.87 -8.13
C ALA A 182 18.35 0.42 -7.74
N TYR A 183 17.27 0.75 -8.48
CA TYR A 183 16.43 1.90 -8.19
C TYR A 183 15.79 1.78 -6.81
N MET A 184 15.13 0.66 -6.52
CA MET A 184 14.40 0.46 -5.26
C MET A 184 15.35 0.39 -4.05
N ARG A 185 16.51 -0.25 -4.18
CA ARG A 185 17.51 -0.31 -3.10
C ARG A 185 18.12 1.07 -2.81
N SER A 186 18.37 1.88 -3.84
CA SER A 186 18.96 3.22 -3.65
C SER A 186 18.08 4.19 -2.85
N ARG A 187 16.75 3.99 -2.85
CA ARG A 187 15.81 4.82 -2.08
C ARG A 187 15.88 4.57 -0.57
N ARG A 188 16.34 3.40 -0.14
CA ARG A 188 16.37 2.98 1.26
C ARG A 188 17.35 3.80 2.11
N HIS A 189 18.31 4.48 1.49
CA HIS A 189 19.34 5.28 2.15
C HIS A 189 19.03 6.78 2.23
N LYS A 190 17.87 7.22 1.71
CA LYS A 190 17.52 8.66 1.61
C LYS A 190 16.36 9.08 2.54
N GLN A 191 15.86 8.18 3.38
CA GLN A 191 14.78 8.46 4.35
C GLN A 191 15.34 8.36 5.76
#